data_AF-A0A8U0NW26-F1
#
_entry.id   AF-A0A8U0NW26-F1
#
_cell.length_a   1.000
_cell.length_b   1.000
_cell.length_c   1.000
_cell.angle_alpha   90.00
_cell.angle_beta   90.00
_cell.angle_gamma   90.00
#
_symmetry.space_group_name_H-M   'P 1'
#
loop_
_entity.id
_entity.type
_entity.pdbx_description
1 polymer ?
#
loop_
_entity_poly.entity_id
_entity_poly.type
_entity_poly.pdbx_seq_one_letter_code
_entity_poly.pdbx_strand_id
1 'polypeptide(L)'
;MRGAFGKPQGTVARVHIGQVIMSIRTKLQNKEHVIEALRRAKFKFPGRQKIHISKKWGFTKFNADEFEDMVAEKRLIPDGCGVKYIPNRGPLDKWRALHS
;
A
#
# COMPACT_ATOMS: atom_id res chain seq x y z
N MET A 1 24.46 -33.03 -21.62
CA MET A 1 25.69 -32.30 -21.23
C MET A 1 26.03 -32.69 -19.79
N ARG A 2 27.28 -33.06 -19.49
CA ARG A 2 27.70 -33.50 -18.16
C ARG A 2 28.02 -32.29 -17.27
N GLY A 3 27.46 -32.22 -16.05
CA GLY A 3 27.78 -31.16 -15.07
C GLY A 3 27.08 -29.81 -15.27
N ALA A 4 25.83 -29.79 -15.75
CA ALA A 4 25.13 -28.57 -16.17
C ALA A 4 24.33 -27.83 -15.08
N PHE A 5 24.68 -27.96 -13.79
CA PHE A 5 24.02 -27.19 -12.74
C PHE A 5 24.52 -25.74 -12.76
N GLY A 6 23.58 -24.79 -12.87
CA GLY A 6 23.90 -23.36 -13.02
C GLY A 6 24.48 -22.74 -11.76
N LYS A 7 25.42 -21.80 -11.93
CA LYS A 7 25.84 -20.87 -10.87
C LYS A 7 24.80 -19.76 -10.71
N PRO A 8 24.71 -19.11 -9.53
CA PRO A 8 23.81 -17.97 -9.36
C PRO A 8 24.18 -16.81 -10.30
N GLN A 9 23.24 -16.42 -11.17
CA GLN A 9 23.44 -15.32 -12.14
C GLN A 9 22.86 -13.99 -11.64
N GLY A 10 21.75 -14.03 -10.91
CA GLY A 10 21.05 -12.85 -10.44
C GLY A 10 19.77 -13.20 -9.68
N THR A 11 19.07 -12.17 -9.21
CA THR A 11 17.82 -12.29 -8.46
C THR A 11 16.61 -11.92 -9.32
N VAL A 12 15.47 -12.56 -9.04
CA VAL A 12 14.19 -12.25 -9.69
C VAL A 12 13.06 -12.23 -8.66
N ALA A 13 12.07 -11.35 -8.86
CA ALA A 13 10.84 -11.36 -8.08
C ALA A 13 9.79 -12.25 -8.76
N ARG A 14 9.21 -13.19 -8.01
CA ARG A 14 8.06 -13.98 -8.47
C ARG A 14 6.79 -13.17 -8.22
N VAL A 15 5.95 -13.00 -9.24
CA VAL A 15 4.73 -12.19 -9.17
C VAL A 15 3.52 -13.04 -9.55
N HIS A 16 2.49 -13.03 -8.72
CA HIS A 16 1.21 -13.70 -8.98
C HIS A 16 0.23 -12.80 -9.75
N ILE A 17 -0.80 -13.42 -10.35
CA ILE A 17 -1.88 -12.68 -11.00
C ILE A 17 -2.61 -11.82 -9.96
N GLY A 18 -2.75 -10.52 -10.24
CA GLY A 18 -3.40 -9.57 -9.33
C GLY A 18 -2.51 -9.05 -8.20
N GLN A 19 -1.25 -9.47 -8.10
CA GLN A 19 -0.31 -8.93 -7.13
C GLN A 19 0.14 -7.51 -7.51
N VAL A 20 0.19 -6.61 -6.52
CA VAL A 20 0.67 -5.24 -6.71
C VAL A 20 2.20 -5.24 -6.80
N ILE A 21 2.73 -4.67 -7.89
CA ILE A 21 4.18 -4.53 -8.12
C ILE A 21 4.69 -3.17 -7.62
N MET A 22 3.98 -2.10 -7.97
CA MET A 22 4.29 -0.72 -7.57
C MET A 22 3.02 -0.04 -7.06
N SER A 23 3.16 0.79 -6.04
CA SER A 23 2.09 1.63 -5.50
C SER A 23 2.62 3.06 -5.27
N ILE A 24 1.78 4.05 -5.55
CA ILE A 24 2.13 5.47 -5.42
C ILE A 24 1.00 6.16 -4.64
N ARG A 25 1.37 6.88 -3.57
CA ARG A 25 0.46 7.76 -2.82
C ARG A 25 0.81 9.21 -3.18
N THR A 26 -0.19 9.98 -3.57
CA THR A 26 -0.04 11.40 -3.90
C THR A 26 -1.29 12.18 -3.48
N LYS A 27 -1.20 13.51 -3.48
CA LYS A 27 -2.36 14.41 -3.44
C LYS A 27 -3.27 14.15 -4.65
N LEU A 28 -4.58 14.32 -4.45
CA LEU A 28 -5.62 14.06 -5.46
C LEU A 28 -5.40 14.81 -6.79
N GLN A 29 -4.82 16.01 -6.71
CA GLN A 29 -4.52 16.87 -7.88
C GLN A 29 -3.58 16.19 -8.90
N ASN A 30 -2.67 15.32 -8.45
CA ASN A 30 -1.65 14.71 -9.32
C ASN A 30 -2.10 13.37 -9.93
N LYS A 31 -3.39 13.06 -9.88
CA LYS A 31 -3.95 11.77 -10.32
C LYS A 31 -3.50 11.40 -11.75
N GLU A 32 -3.67 12.31 -12.70
CA GLU A 32 -3.37 12.06 -14.12
C GLU A 32 -1.87 11.86 -14.36
N HIS A 33 -1.03 12.65 -13.69
CA HIS A 33 0.43 12.52 -13.76
C HIS A 33 0.90 11.15 -13.27
N VAL A 34 0.29 10.61 -12.20
CA VAL A 34 0.64 9.28 -11.68
C VAL A 34 0.18 8.16 -12.62
N ILE A 35 -0.99 8.30 -13.24
CA ILE A 35 -1.46 7.33 -14.24
C ILE A 35 -0.49 7.28 -15.43
N GLU A 36 -0.04 8.43 -15.91
CA GLU A 36 0.94 8.50 -17.00
C GLU A 36 2.30 7.93 -16.59
N ALA A 37 2.77 8.21 -15.37
CA ALA A 37 4.01 7.65 -14.85
C ALA A 37 3.96 6.11 -14.79
N LEU A 38 2.85 5.52 -14.30
CA LEU A 38 2.66 4.07 -14.27
C LEU A 38 2.49 3.48 -15.68
N ARG A 39 1.89 4.23 -16.61
CA ARG A 39 1.82 3.84 -18.03
C ARG A 39 3.21 3.76 -18.66
N ARG A 40 4.12 4.67 -18.30
CA ARG A 40 5.52 4.62 -18.74
C ARG A 40 6.29 3.47 -18.08
N ALA A 41 6.09 3.27 -16.78
CA ALA A 41 6.75 2.22 -16.02
C ALA A 41 6.39 0.81 -16.54
N LYS A 42 5.13 0.55 -16.90
CA LYS A 42 4.73 -0.77 -17.41
C LYS A 42 5.44 -1.20 -18.70
N PHE A 43 5.94 -0.27 -19.52
CA PHE A 43 6.76 -0.63 -20.70
C PHE A 43 8.11 -1.26 -20.35
N LYS A 44 8.54 -1.17 -19.08
CA LYS A 44 9.76 -1.80 -18.58
C LYS A 44 9.51 -3.20 -18.01
N PHE A 45 8.26 -3.61 -17.88
CA PHE A 45 7.88 -4.94 -17.40
C PHE A 45 7.40 -5.81 -18.57
N PRO A 46 7.73 -7.12 -18.57
CA PRO A 46 7.20 -8.03 -19.57
C PRO A 46 5.69 -8.27 -19.37
N GLY A 47 4.96 -8.55 -20.45
CA GLY A 47 3.53 -8.89 -20.40
C GLY A 47 2.60 -7.68 -20.29
N ARG A 48 1.44 -7.86 -19.64
CA ARG A 48 0.41 -6.83 -19.50
C ARG A 48 0.17 -6.50 -18.03
N GLN A 49 0.36 -5.22 -17.68
CA GLN A 49 0.07 -4.69 -16.35
C GLN A 49 -1.15 -3.77 -16.42
N LYS A 50 -1.99 -3.84 -15.38
CA LYS A 50 -3.16 -2.98 -15.19
C LYS A 50 -2.82 -1.89 -14.17
N ILE A 51 -3.27 -0.67 -14.46
CA ILE A 51 -3.21 0.45 -13.52
C ILE A 51 -4.55 0.50 -12.82
N HIS A 52 -4.55 0.49 -11.49
CA HIS A 52 -5.75 0.54 -10.68
C HIS A 52 -5.64 1.68 -9.66
N ILE A 53 -6.69 2.49 -9.54
CA ILE A 53 -6.82 3.51 -8.51
C ILE A 53 -7.53 2.87 -7.32
N SER A 54 -6.81 2.74 -6.21
CA SER A 54 -7.36 2.19 -4.97
C SER A 54 -8.40 3.14 -4.36
N LYS A 55 -9.43 2.57 -3.74
CA LYS A 55 -10.37 3.30 -2.86
C LYS A 55 -9.82 3.52 -1.45
N LYS A 56 -8.67 2.91 -1.13
CA LYS A 56 -8.03 2.99 0.18
C LYS A 56 -7.34 4.33 0.40
N TRP A 57 -7.22 4.74 1.66
CA TRP A 57 -6.44 5.91 2.03
C TRP A 57 -4.95 5.61 1.92
N GLY A 58 -4.36 5.91 0.76
CA GLY A 58 -2.93 5.74 0.51
C GLY A 58 -2.45 4.30 0.69
N PHE A 59 -1.49 4.09 1.60
CA PHE A 59 -0.90 2.77 1.90
C PHE A 59 -1.56 2.07 3.10
N THR A 60 -2.80 2.43 3.41
CA THR A 60 -3.55 1.81 4.50
C THR A 60 -4.56 0.78 3.97
N LYS A 61 -5.13 -0.01 4.88
CA LYS A 61 -6.20 -0.97 4.57
C LYS A 61 -7.62 -0.38 4.66
N PHE A 62 -7.75 0.87 5.09
CA PHE A 62 -9.03 1.54 5.31
C PHE A 62 -9.44 2.33 4.07
N ASN A 63 -10.74 2.40 3.79
CA ASN A 63 -11.25 3.17 2.66
C ASN A 63 -11.13 4.68 2.94
N ALA A 64 -11.02 5.48 1.88
CA ALA A 64 -10.81 6.92 2.00
C ALA A 64 -12.05 7.69 2.51
N ASP A 65 -13.24 7.15 2.31
CA ASP A 65 -14.52 7.67 2.81
C ASP A 65 -14.64 7.54 4.34
N GLU A 66 -14.27 6.39 4.89
CA GLU A 66 -14.34 6.11 6.34
C GLU A 66 -13.12 6.63 7.13
N PHE A 67 -12.02 6.95 6.45
CA PHE A 67 -10.74 7.21 7.11
C PHE A 67 -10.78 8.42 8.04
N GLU A 68 -11.33 9.53 7.55
CA GLU A 68 -11.41 10.77 8.33
C GLU A 68 -12.32 10.60 9.55
N ASP A 69 -13.44 9.90 9.40
CA ASP A 69 -14.34 9.59 10.52
C ASP A 69 -13.64 8.72 11.58
N MET A 70 -12.92 7.68 11.16
CA MET A 70 -12.16 6.84 12.10
C MET A 70 -11.02 7.58 12.80
N VAL A 71 -10.43 8.60 12.16
CA VAL A 71 -9.44 9.48 12.80
C VAL A 71 -10.13 10.42 13.79
N ALA A 72 -11.28 11.00 13.44
CA ALA A 72 -12.08 11.85 14.31
C ALA A 72 -12.56 11.11 15.57
N GLU A 73 -12.96 9.85 15.42
CA GLU A 73 -13.30 8.94 16.53
C GLU A 73 -12.09 8.46 17.36
N LYS A 74 -10.87 8.89 17.02
CA LYS A 74 -9.60 8.42 17.60
C LYS A 74 -9.40 6.90 17.48
N ARG A 75 -10.06 6.23 16.54
CA ARG A 75 -9.84 4.80 16.23
C ARG A 75 -8.59 4.57 15.40
N LEU A 76 -8.15 5.58 14.64
CA LEU A 76 -6.91 5.58 13.90
C LEU A 76 -5.98 6.68 14.40
N ILE A 77 -4.74 6.32 14.70
CA ILE A 77 -3.67 7.27 15.01
C ILE A 77 -2.68 7.27 13.83
N PRO A 78 -2.35 8.44 13.26
CA PRO A 78 -1.27 8.57 12.27
C PRO A 78 0.07 8.09 12.84
N ASP A 79 0.77 7.22 12.10
CA ASP A 79 2.05 6.64 12.51
C ASP A 79 3.05 6.70 11.34
N GLY A 80 3.31 7.93 10.89
CA GLY A 80 4.14 8.21 9.73
C GLY A 80 3.49 7.76 8.41
N CYS A 81 4.09 6.77 7.75
CA CYS A 81 3.56 6.25 6.49
C CYS A 81 2.27 5.44 6.68
N GLY A 82 2.14 4.75 7.82
CA GLY A 82 1.01 3.91 8.17
C GLY A 82 0.10 4.52 9.22
N VAL A 83 -0.78 3.68 9.77
CA VAL A 83 -1.70 4.05 10.85
C VAL A 83 -1.74 2.96 11.90
N LYS A 84 -1.90 3.36 13.17
CA LYS A 84 -2.19 2.47 14.28
C LYS A 84 -3.70 2.39 14.45
N TYR A 85 -4.25 1.17 14.38
CA TYR A 85 -5.65 0.90 14.68
C TYR A 85 -5.81 0.63 16.17
N ILE A 86 -6.73 1.34 16.83
CA ILE A 86 -7.07 1.14 18.23
C ILE A 86 -8.35 0.30 18.29
N PRO A 87 -8.25 -0.99 18.64
CA PRO A 87 -9.42 -1.81 18.87
C PRO A 87 -10.04 -1.49 20.25
N ASN A 88 -11.29 -1.90 20.44
CA ASN A 88 -11.94 -1.91 21.77
C ASN A 88 -11.42 -3.04 22.68
N ARG A 89 -10.24 -3.59 22.38
CA ARG A 89 -9.60 -4.69 23.09
C ARG A 89 -8.26 -4.20 23.64
N GLY A 90 -8.19 -4.00 24.94
CA GLY A 90 -6.99 -3.57 25.65
C GLY A 90 -7.30 -3.06 27.06
N PRO A 91 -6.28 -2.74 27.86
CA PRO A 91 -6.46 -2.14 29.17
C PRO A 91 -7.20 -0.80 29.09
N LEU A 92 -8.10 -0.54 30.04
CA LEU A 92 -8.87 0.71 30.10
C LEU A 92 -7.97 1.94 30.24
N ASP A 93 -6.79 1.79 30.86
CA ASP A 93 -5.82 2.88 31.00
C ASP A 93 -5.33 3.42 29.65
N LYS A 94 -5.20 2.55 28.63
CA LYS A 94 -4.86 3.00 27.27
C LYS A 94 -5.99 3.82 26.65
N TRP A 95 -7.24 3.44 26.91
CA TRP A 95 -8.40 4.21 26.45
C TRP A 95 -8.47 5.56 27.18
N ARG A 96 -8.22 5.58 28.50
CA ARG A 96 -8.17 6.80 29.30
C ARG A 96 -7.08 7.75 28.81
N ALA A 97 -5.86 7.27 28.58
CA ALA A 97 -4.74 8.08 28.08
C ALA A 97 -4.97 8.70 26.69
N LEU A 98 -5.89 8.13 25.89
CA LEU A 98 -6.27 8.66 24.58
C LEU A 98 -7.34 9.75 24.67
N HIS A 99 -8.17 9.70 25.72
CA HIS A 99 -9.32 10.57 25.94
C HIS A 99 -9.09 11.62 27.03
N SER A 100 -8.00 11.51 27.79
CA SER A 100 -7.43 12.59 28.60
C SER A 100 -6.89 13.69 27.69
#